data_AF-M7N7Q0-F1
#
_entry.id   AF-M7N7Q0-F1
#
_cell.length_a   1.000
_cell.length_b   1.000
_cell.length_c   1.000
_cell.angle_alpha   90.00
_cell.angle_beta   90.00
_cell.angle_gamma   90.00
#
_symmetry.space_group_name_H-M   'P 1'
#
loop_
_entity.id
_entity.type
_entity.pdbx_description
1 polymer ?
#
loop_
_entity_poly.entity_id
_entity_poly.type
_entity_poly.pdbx_seq_one_letter_code
_entity_poly.pdbx_strand_id
1 'polypeptide(L)' 'MNNVSLYNKINSLPEHLKREVLDFVEFLQTKNKKGPSKKPRTFGSLKGKIKMAEDFDDPIEDFKDYM' A
#
# COMPACT_ATOMS: atom_id res chain seq x y z
N MET A 1 23.90 -0.78 -12.20
CA MET A 1 25.06 -1.24 -11.39
C MET A 1 25.25 -2.72 -11.67
N ASN A 2 26.47 -3.17 -11.95
CA ASN A 2 26.75 -4.59 -12.16
C ASN A 2 26.95 -5.29 -10.81
N ASN A 3 26.41 -6.51 -10.66
CA ASN A 3 26.49 -7.28 -9.41
C ASN A 3 27.93 -7.44 -8.90
N VAL A 4 28.89 -7.59 -9.83
CA VAL A 4 30.33 -7.70 -9.53
C VAL A 4 30.88 -6.43 -8.85
N SER A 5 30.46 -5.25 -9.29
CA SER A 5 30.92 -3.98 -8.70
C SER A 5 30.40 -3.79 -7.27
N LEU A 6 29.17 -4.25 -6.99
CA LEU A 6 28.57 -4.18 -5.66
C LEU A 6 29.25 -5.15 -4.69
N TYR A 7 29.49 -6.39 -5.12
CA TYR A 7 30.18 -7.41 -4.33
C TYR A 7 31.58 -6.95 -3.88
N ASN A 8 32.35 -6.37 -4.80
CA ASN A 8 33.69 -5.85 -4.48
C ASN A 8 33.65 -4.72 -3.44
N LYS A 9 32.66 -3.83 -3.52
CA LYS A 9 32.48 -2.75 -2.53
C LYS A 9 32.11 -3.30 -1.15
N ILE A 10 31.20 -4.27 -1.06
CA ILE A 10 30.82 -4.90 0.21
C ILE A 10 32.01 -5.64 0.84
N ASN A 11 32.83 -6.32 0.03
CA ASN A 11 34.00 -7.03 0.52
C ASN A 11 35.12 -6.12 1.01
N SER A 12 35.26 -4.91 0.48
CA SER A 12 36.21 -3.92 0.97
C SER A 12 35.84 -3.31 2.33
N LEU A 13 34.62 -3.57 2.84
CA LEU A 13 34.17 -3.02 4.11
C LEU A 13 34.70 -3.84 5.30
N PRO A 14 35.00 -3.18 6.43
CA PRO A 14 35.19 -3.83 7.73
C PRO A 14 33.94 -4.59 8.20
N GLU A 15 34.14 -5.58 9.06
CA GLU A 15 33.08 -6.49 9.53
C GLU A 15 31.86 -5.78 10.15
N HIS A 16 32.08 -4.69 10.89
CA HIS A 16 30.99 -3.92 11.49
C HIS A 16 30.09 -3.25 10.44
N LEU A 17 30.66 -2.76 9.33
CA LEU A 17 29.90 -2.14 8.24
C LEU A 17 29.20 -3.21 7.39
N LYS A 18 29.74 -4.42 7.28
CA LYS A 18 29.04 -5.53 6.62
C LYS A 18 27.75 -5.90 7.35
N ARG A 19 27.75 -5.86 8.69
CA ARG A 19 26.52 -6.02 9.48
C ARG A 19 25.49 -4.93 9.18
N GLU A 20 25.91 -3.67 9.11
CA GLU A 20 25.01 -2.56 8.77
C GLU A 20 24.43 -2.71 7.35
N VAL A 21 25.24 -3.18 6.39
CA VAL A 21 24.77 -3.50 5.03
C VAL A 21 23.72 -4.62 5.06
N LEU A 22 23.93 -5.68 5.85
CA LEU A 22 22.95 -6.75 6.04
C LEU A 22 21.62 -6.19 6.57
N ASP A 23 21.67 -5.43 7.66
CA ASP A 23 20.51 -4.82 8.30
C ASP A 23 19.76 -3.91 7.30
N PHE A 24 20.49 -3.16 6.49
CA PHE A 24 19.90 -2.29 5.48
C PHE A 24 19.25 -3.08 4.33
N VAL A 25 19.86 -4.18 3.89
CA VAL A 25 19.26 -5.07 2.87
C VAL A 25 17.96 -5.68 3.40
N GLU A 26 17.94 -6.14 4.65
CA GLU A 26 16.73 -6.64 5.29
C GLU A 26 15.65 -5.55 5.37
N PHE A 27 16.03 -4.34 5.79
CA PHE A 27 15.13 -3.18 5.78
C PHE A 27 14.54 -2.91 4.39
N LEU A 28 15.35 -2.89 3.34
CA LEU A 28 14.87 -2.69 1.97
C LEU A 28 13.91 -3.80 1.52
N GLN A 29 14.16 -5.06 1.90
CA GLN A 29 13.25 -6.16 1.62
C GLN A 29 11.91 -5.98 2.33
N THR A 30 11.91 -5.58 3.61
CA THR A 30 10.65 -5.31 4.34
C THR A 30 9.89 -4.11 3.77
N LYS A 31 10.61 -3.07 3.35
CA LYS A 31 10.03 -1.87 2.72
C LYS A 31 9.38 -2.21 1.38
N ASN A 32 10.00 -3.08 0.57
CA ASN A 32 9.44 -3.50 -0.72
C ASN A 32 8.24 -4.46 -0.56
N LYS A 33 8.21 -5.26 0.51
CA LYS A 33 7.07 -6.13 0.84
C LYS A 33 5.84 -5.35 1.34
N LYS A 34 6.02 -4.15 1.88
CA LYS A 34 4.92 -3.24 2.20
C LYS A 34 4.38 -2.62 0.91
N GLY A 35 3.55 -3.36 0.20
CA GLY A 35 2.62 -2.77 -0.77
C GLY A 35 1.78 -1.66 -0.11
N PRO A 36 1.09 -0.79 -0.87
CA PRO A 36 0.31 0.30 -0.30
C PRO A 36 -0.62 -0.28 0.76
N SER A 37 -0.34 0.02 2.03
CA SER A 37 -1.17 -0.50 3.12
C SER A 37 -2.55 0.09 2.90
N LYS A 38 -3.51 -0.73 2.48
CA LYS A 38 -4.91 -0.31 2.41
C LYS A 38 -5.29 0.03 3.84
N LYS A 39 -5.33 1.33 4.16
CA LYS A 39 -5.79 1.79 5.47
C LYS A 39 -7.19 1.20 5.66
N PRO A 40 -7.48 0.54 6.79
CA PRO A 40 -8.82 0.05 7.04
C PRO A 40 -9.79 1.23 6.96
N ARG A 41 -10.90 1.04 6.24
CA ARG A 41 -11.94 2.07 6.11
C ARG A 41 -12.59 2.26 7.48
N THR A 42 -12.61 3.48 7.99
CA THR A 42 -13.31 3.79 9.24
C THR A 42 -14.80 3.94 8.97
N PHE A 43 -15.61 3.16 9.70
CA PHE A 43 -17.07 3.28 9.65
C PHE A 43 -17.51 4.69 10.06
N GLY A 44 -18.53 5.22 9.41
CA GLY A 44 -19.05 6.57 9.72
C GLY A 44 -18.13 7.74 9.30
N SER A 45 -17.07 7.50 8.53
CA SER A 45 -16.18 8.55 7.99
C SER A 45 -16.89 9.67 7.20
N LEU A 46 -18.11 9.39 6.72
CA LEU A 46 -18.97 10.35 6.01
C LEU A 46 -20.29 10.65 6.76
N LYS A 47 -20.39 10.34 8.06
CA LYS A 47 -21.59 10.62 8.84
C LYS A 47 -21.93 12.11 8.79
N GLY A 48 -23.16 12.44 8.38
CA GLY A 48 -23.65 13.81 8.23
C GLY A 48 -23.16 14.56 6.98
N LYS A 49 -22.35 13.93 6.12
CA LYS A 49 -21.85 14.54 4.87
C LYS A 49 -22.65 14.14 3.63
N ILE A 50 -23.47 13.10 3.74
CA ILE A 50 -24.29 12.58 2.64
C ILE A 50 -25.75 12.97 2.93
N LYS A 51 -26.41 13.57 1.93
CA LYS A 51 -27.86 13.78 1.92
C LYS A 51 -28.46 12.75 0.97
N MET A 52 -29.46 12.01 1.45
CA MET A 52 -30.26 11.09 0.64
C MET A 52 -31.44 11.89 0.06
N ALA A 53 -31.76 11.66 -1.20
CA ALA A 53 -32.94 12.25 -1.82
C ALA A 53 -34.21 11.55 -1.30
N GLU A 54 -35.35 12.25 -1.33
CA GLU A 54 -36.61 11.71 -0.80
C GLU A 54 -37.16 10.54 -1.64
N ASP A 55 -36.76 10.47 -2.91
CA ASP A 55 -37.12 9.47 -3.92
C ASP A 55 -36.09 8.35 -4.06
N PHE A 56 -35.15 8.19 -3.12
CA PHE A 56 -34.07 7.19 -3.23
C PHE A 56 -34.58 5.75 -3.37
N ASP A 57 -35.67 5.43 -2.67
CA ASP A 57 -36.29 4.10 -2.70
C ASP A 57 -37.30 3.93 -3.85
N ASP A 58 -37.56 4.98 -4.63
CA ASP A 58 -38.52 4.90 -5.73
C ASP A 58 -37.98 4.07 -6.90
N PRO A 59 -38.86 3.35 -7.63
CA PRO A 59 -38.44 2.59 -8.80
C PRO A 59 -37.84 3.48 -9.88
N ILE A 60 -36.66 3.09 -10.39
CA ILE A 60 -36.05 3.76 -11.54
C ILE A 60 -36.86 3.40 -12.78
N GLU A 61 -37.32 4.41 -13.52
CA GLU A 61 -38.18 4.25 -14.69
C GLU A 61 -37.58 3.30 -15.75
N ASP A 62 -36.27 3.40 -15.99
CA ASP A 62 -35.53 2.56 -16.93
C ASP A 62 -35.46 1.07 -16.52
N PHE A 63 -35.80 0.74 -15.26
CA PHE A 63 -35.82 -0.62 -14.73
C PHE A 63 -37.23 -1.20 -14.58
N LYS A 64 -38.28 -0.48 -15.02
CA LYS A 64 -39.68 -0.95 -14.94
C LYS A 64 -39.90 -2.30 -15.63
N ASP A 65 -39.19 -2.57 -16.72
CA ASP A 65 -39.31 -3.82 -17.48
C ASP A 65 -38.65 -5.04 -16.79
N TYR A 66 -37.93 -4.82 -15.69
CA TYR A 66 -37.16 -5.85 -14.96
C TYR A 66 -37.68 -6.14 -13.53
N MET A 67 -38.74 -5.45 -13.11
CA MET A 67 -39.40 -5.60 -11.79
C MET A 67 -40.75 -6.30 -11.95
#